data_AF-A0A1J5E1J3-F1
#
_entry.id   AF-A0A1J5E1J3-F1
#
_cell.length_a   1.000
_cell.length_b   1.000
_cell.length_c   1.000
_cell.angle_alpha   90.00
_cell.angle_beta   90.00
_cell.angle_gamma   90.00
#
_symmetry.space_group_name_H-M   'P 1'
#
loop_
_entity.id
_entity.type
_entity.pdbx_description
1 polymer ?
#
loop_
_entity_poly.entity_id
_entity_poly.type
_entity_poly.pdbx_seq_one_letter_code
_entity_poly.pdbx_strand_id
1 'polypeptide(L)'
;MASVFGLALESRSLEIVSSVDRLREIVREAERNGEIIGFVPTMGYLHAGHVSLMARARRDCDLVITSIFVNPTQFGVGEDLECYPRDLEGDCEKGAEAGVDVIFVPSVEAMYPFGLNAEQSWVEVGGLGGNLCGRQRPTHFRGVTTVVSKLFNLVRPNIAYFGQKDYQQLAIVRRMTEELCYPIKIVGLPTVREVDGLAMSSRNANLGAPERFQAKQLVESLRATWDAYARGEREVSRLLEVARESLSHAELGVVQYIELVDGETLLAEDDQVGPKPVLAVAVRFGATRLIDNVALCGQRP
;
A
#
# COMPACT_ATOMS: atom_id res chain seq x y z
N MET A 1 26.87 -37.26 -21.31
CA MET A 1 25.92 -36.21 -21.71
C MET A 1 25.16 -35.79 -20.49
N ALA A 2 25.05 -34.48 -20.28
CA ALA A 2 24.77 -33.83 -19.00
C ALA A 2 23.40 -34.19 -18.40
N SER A 3 23.42 -34.52 -17.11
CA SER A 3 22.29 -34.50 -16.18
C SER A 3 22.06 -33.05 -15.75
N VAL A 4 21.03 -32.39 -16.29
CA VAL A 4 20.55 -31.09 -15.81
C VAL A 4 19.04 -31.19 -15.75
N PHE A 5 18.47 -31.66 -14.63
CA PHE A 5 17.08 -31.37 -14.27
C PHE A 5 16.86 -31.67 -12.77
N GLY A 6 16.43 -30.64 -12.04
CA GLY A 6 15.67 -30.80 -10.80
C GLY A 6 16.44 -30.64 -9.49
N LEU A 7 17.10 -29.51 -9.27
CA LEU A 7 17.15 -28.98 -7.89
C LEU A 7 15.80 -28.35 -7.62
N ALA A 8 14.91 -29.11 -6.99
CA ALA A 8 13.80 -28.49 -6.27
C ALA A 8 14.43 -27.51 -5.27
N LEU A 9 14.06 -26.23 -5.36
CA LEU A 9 14.35 -25.26 -4.30
C LEU A 9 13.72 -25.85 -3.02
N GLU A 10 14.54 -26.35 -2.10
CA GLU A 10 14.07 -26.68 -0.75
C GLU A 10 13.45 -25.39 -0.19
N SER A 11 12.12 -25.40 0.02
CA SER A 11 11.44 -24.24 0.58
C SER A 11 11.99 -23.98 1.97
N ARG A 12 12.55 -22.79 2.21
CA ARG A 12 12.95 -22.38 3.56
C ARG A 12 11.73 -22.41 4.47
N SER A 13 11.92 -22.89 5.70
CA SER A 13 10.89 -22.78 6.73
C SER A 13 10.73 -21.31 7.13
N LEU A 14 9.48 -20.86 7.30
CA LEU A 14 9.17 -19.51 7.78
C LEU A 14 9.87 -19.23 9.13
N GLU A 15 10.61 -18.12 9.20
CA GLU A 15 11.19 -17.57 10.44
C GLU A 15 10.44 -16.30 10.86
N ILE A 16 9.98 -16.25 12.12
CA ILE A 16 9.39 -15.05 12.71
C ILE A 16 10.46 -14.33 13.52
N VAL A 17 10.76 -13.09 13.15
CA VAL A 17 11.87 -12.31 13.70
C VAL A 17 11.38 -11.01 14.29
N SER A 18 11.65 -10.75 15.56
CA SER A 18 11.39 -9.45 16.21
C SER A 18 12.65 -8.61 16.43
N SER A 19 13.82 -9.25 16.43
CA SER A 19 15.11 -8.59 16.65
C SER A 19 15.66 -7.98 15.36
N VAL A 20 16.04 -6.70 15.44
CA VAL A 20 16.76 -5.99 14.36
C VAL A 20 18.09 -6.67 14.04
N ASP A 21 18.81 -7.18 15.04
CA ASP A 21 20.10 -7.82 14.83
C ASP A 21 19.95 -9.16 14.12
N ARG A 22 18.95 -9.95 14.51
CA ARG A 22 18.65 -11.22 13.83
C ARG A 22 18.23 -11.00 12.37
N LEU A 23 17.41 -9.98 12.09
CA LEU A 23 17.05 -9.62 10.71
C LEU A 23 18.31 -9.25 9.90
N ARG A 24 19.22 -8.46 10.47
CA ARG A 24 20.48 -8.08 9.81
C ARG A 24 21.38 -9.27 9.52
N GLU A 25 21.44 -10.25 10.41
CA GLU A 25 22.19 -11.49 10.17
C GLU A 25 21.67 -12.23 8.95
N ILE A 26 20.35 -12.42 8.87
CA ILE A 26 19.67 -13.09 7.74
C ILE A 26 19.96 -12.33 6.43
N VAL A 27 19.77 -11.01 6.43
CA VAL A 27 20.02 -10.17 5.24
C VAL A 27 21.48 -10.27 4.80
N ARG A 28 22.44 -10.19 5.72
CA ARG A 28 23.87 -10.33 5.39
C ARG A 28 24.24 -11.72 4.86
N GLU A 29 23.55 -12.76 5.31
CA GLU A 29 23.74 -14.11 4.78
C GLU A 29 23.19 -14.22 3.35
N ALA A 30 21.98 -13.74 3.11
CA ALA A 30 21.38 -13.68 1.78
C ALA A 30 22.24 -12.89 0.78
N GLU A 31 22.74 -11.72 1.19
CA GLU A 31 23.67 -10.91 0.38
C GLU A 31 24.97 -11.65 0.07
N ARG A 32 25.56 -12.37 1.05
CA ARG A 32 26.77 -13.18 0.83
C ARG A 32 26.55 -14.33 -0.14
N ASN A 33 25.34 -14.87 -0.16
CA ASN A 33 24.93 -15.95 -1.05
C ASN A 33 24.49 -15.44 -2.44
N GLY A 34 24.42 -14.12 -2.64
CA GLY A 34 24.00 -13.51 -3.90
C GLY A 34 22.50 -13.63 -4.17
N GLU A 35 21.69 -13.80 -3.12
CA GLU A 35 20.24 -13.97 -3.23
C GLU A 35 19.53 -12.66 -3.56
N ILE A 36 18.48 -12.74 -4.38
CA ILE A 36 17.56 -11.64 -4.63
C ILE A 36 16.55 -11.56 -3.47
N ILE A 37 16.58 -10.45 -2.73
CA ILE A 37 15.70 -10.18 -1.59
C ILE A 37 14.48 -9.39 -2.06
N GLY A 38 13.30 -9.99 -1.92
CA GLY A 38 12.00 -9.37 -2.12
C GLY A 38 11.39 -8.91 -0.80
N PHE A 39 10.82 -7.70 -0.77
CA PHE A 39 10.24 -7.14 0.45
C PHE A 39 8.80 -6.64 0.28
N VAL A 40 7.93 -7.01 1.21
CA VAL A 40 6.54 -6.55 1.30
C VAL A 40 6.33 -5.86 2.65
N PRO A 41 6.38 -4.52 2.75
CA PRO A 41 6.07 -3.84 4.01
C PRO A 41 4.56 -3.82 4.28
N THR A 42 4.13 -4.29 5.45
CA THR A 42 2.72 -4.28 5.86
C THR A 42 2.54 -3.79 7.30
N MET A 43 1.29 -3.49 7.67
CA MET A 43 0.89 -3.24 9.05
C MET A 43 0.20 -4.45 9.72
N GLY A 44 0.19 -5.62 9.06
CA GLY A 44 -0.54 -6.80 9.53
C GLY A 44 -2.02 -6.81 9.14
N TYR A 45 -2.77 -7.70 9.78
CA TYR A 45 -4.17 -8.04 9.45
C TYR A 45 -4.33 -8.28 7.94
N LEU A 46 -3.56 -9.26 7.47
CA LEU A 46 -3.33 -9.58 6.08
C LEU A 46 -4.61 -10.09 5.40
N HIS A 47 -4.75 -9.71 4.14
CA HIS A 47 -5.88 -10.06 3.28
C HIS A 47 -5.35 -10.44 1.90
N ALA A 48 -6.22 -10.88 0.97
CA ALA A 48 -5.77 -11.40 -0.33
C ALA A 48 -4.95 -10.38 -1.15
N GLY A 49 -5.20 -9.08 -0.97
CA GLY A 49 -4.31 -8.01 -1.45
C GLY A 49 -2.85 -8.19 -1.03
N HIS A 50 -2.57 -8.32 0.27
CA HIS A 50 -1.22 -8.56 0.80
C HIS A 50 -0.64 -9.89 0.31
N VAL A 51 -1.44 -10.96 0.35
CA VAL A 51 -1.03 -12.29 -0.15
C VAL A 51 -0.63 -12.23 -1.62
N SER A 52 -1.31 -11.43 -2.45
CA SER A 52 -0.93 -11.25 -3.85
C SER A 52 0.44 -10.57 -4.02
N LEU A 53 0.81 -9.65 -3.12
CA LEU A 53 2.14 -9.02 -3.11
C LEU A 53 3.22 -10.05 -2.75
N MET A 54 2.98 -10.84 -1.70
CA MET A 54 3.90 -11.87 -1.22
C MET A 54 4.09 -12.98 -2.26
N ALA A 55 2.99 -13.46 -2.86
CA ALA A 55 3.04 -14.45 -3.92
C ALA A 55 3.76 -13.94 -5.18
N ARG A 56 3.66 -12.64 -5.47
CA ARG A 56 4.46 -12.02 -6.53
C ARG A 56 5.94 -11.98 -6.16
N ALA A 57 6.27 -11.53 -4.95
CA ALA A 57 7.64 -11.48 -4.45
C ALA A 57 8.31 -12.87 -4.51
N ARG A 58 7.59 -13.92 -4.12
CA ARG A 58 8.09 -15.31 -4.17
C ARG A 58 8.49 -15.77 -5.56
N ARG A 59 7.77 -15.34 -6.60
CA ARG A 59 8.08 -15.71 -8.00
C ARG A 59 9.31 -14.97 -8.54
N ASP A 60 9.57 -13.78 -8.02
CA ASP A 60 10.56 -12.84 -8.55
C ASP A 60 11.87 -12.85 -7.74
N CYS A 61 11.92 -13.48 -6.56
CA CYS A 61 13.01 -13.36 -5.59
C CYS A 61 13.37 -14.71 -4.93
N ASP A 62 14.58 -14.81 -4.38
CA ASP A 62 15.13 -16.01 -3.69
C ASP A 62 14.85 -15.99 -2.19
N LEU A 63 14.81 -14.81 -1.57
CA LEU A 63 14.40 -14.59 -0.19
C LEU A 63 13.23 -13.60 -0.14
N VAL A 64 12.11 -13.97 0.47
CA VAL A 64 10.94 -13.12 0.66
C VAL A 64 10.81 -12.74 2.13
N ILE A 65 10.88 -11.44 2.38
CA ILE A 65 10.70 -10.85 3.70
C ILE A 65 9.40 -10.02 3.67
N THR A 66 8.58 -10.14 4.69
CA THR A 66 7.49 -9.19 4.95
C THR A 66 7.68 -8.58 6.33
N SER A 67 7.26 -7.33 6.51
CA SER A 67 7.17 -6.73 7.85
C SER A 67 5.73 -6.65 8.30
N ILE A 68 5.48 -6.87 9.58
CA ILE A 68 4.21 -6.57 10.25
C ILE A 68 4.51 -5.54 11.33
N PHE A 69 4.24 -4.26 11.03
CA PHE A 69 4.49 -3.17 11.95
C PHE A 69 3.45 -2.06 11.80
N VAL A 70 2.57 -1.93 12.79
CA VAL A 70 1.64 -0.80 12.88
C VAL A 70 2.43 0.44 13.32
N ASN A 71 2.96 1.17 12.35
CA ASN A 71 3.79 2.35 12.58
C ASN A 71 2.99 3.48 13.26
N PRO A 72 3.29 3.89 14.50
CA PRO A 72 2.53 4.98 15.15
C PRO A 72 2.69 6.34 14.46
N THR A 73 3.84 6.59 13.81
CA THR A 73 4.19 7.92 13.29
C THR A 73 3.40 8.33 12.04
N GLN A 74 2.72 7.39 11.39
CA GLN A 74 1.85 7.65 10.24
C GLN A 74 0.38 7.79 10.61
N PHE A 75 0.03 7.79 11.91
CA PHE A 75 -1.31 8.04 12.42
C PHE A 75 -1.38 9.41 13.08
N GLY A 76 -2.41 10.18 12.75
CA GLY A 76 -2.73 11.45 13.41
C GLY A 76 -3.47 11.24 14.73
N VAL A 77 -3.58 12.32 15.53
CA VAL A 77 -4.41 12.32 16.73
C VAL A 77 -5.86 12.05 16.35
N GLY A 78 -6.50 11.09 17.02
CA GLY A 78 -7.88 10.68 16.73
C GLY A 78 -8.04 9.77 15.50
N GLU A 79 -6.94 9.34 14.88
CA GLU A 79 -6.97 8.25 13.90
C GLU A 79 -7.01 6.88 14.60
N ASP A 80 -7.16 5.83 13.81
CA ASP A 80 -7.49 4.47 14.24
C ASP A 80 -6.29 3.64 14.75
N LEU A 81 -5.28 4.26 15.37
CA LEU A 81 -4.07 3.54 15.83
C LEU A 81 -4.40 2.48 16.91
N GLU A 82 -5.22 2.87 17.90
CA GLU A 82 -5.58 2.00 19.03
C GLU A 82 -6.46 0.83 18.56
N CYS A 83 -7.41 1.12 17.67
CA CYS A 83 -8.37 0.16 17.13
C CYS A 83 -7.90 -0.52 15.83
N TYR A 84 -6.64 -0.33 15.41
CA TYR A 84 -6.13 -1.00 14.21
C TYR A 84 -6.16 -2.52 14.42
N PRO A 85 -6.75 -3.30 13.50
CA PRO A 85 -6.92 -4.74 13.70
C PRO A 85 -5.55 -5.45 13.72
N ARG A 86 -5.43 -6.47 14.57
CA ARG A 86 -4.21 -7.26 14.76
C ARG A 86 -4.58 -8.73 14.88
N ASP A 87 -3.95 -9.58 14.08
CA ASP A 87 -4.12 -11.04 14.09
C ASP A 87 -2.79 -11.68 13.65
N LEU A 88 -1.79 -11.63 14.54
CA LEU A 88 -0.43 -12.05 14.17
C LEU A 88 -0.36 -13.54 13.79
N GLU A 89 -1.15 -14.39 14.45
CA GLU A 89 -1.21 -15.83 14.14
C GLU A 89 -1.76 -16.03 12.73
N GLY A 90 -2.93 -15.47 12.41
CA GLY A 90 -3.51 -15.56 11.08
C GLY A 90 -2.70 -14.83 10.01
N ASP A 91 -1.90 -13.83 10.37
CA ASP A 91 -0.95 -13.18 9.46
C ASP A 91 0.22 -14.11 9.12
N CYS A 92 0.76 -14.81 10.11
CA CYS A 92 1.85 -15.77 9.93
C CYS A 92 1.44 -16.95 9.06
N GLU A 93 0.23 -17.48 9.27
CA GLU A 93 -0.34 -18.55 8.42
C GLU A 93 -0.44 -18.10 6.95
N LYS A 94 -1.09 -16.96 6.70
CA LYS A 94 -1.24 -16.40 5.34
C LYS A 94 0.11 -16.09 4.69
N GLY A 95 1.09 -15.61 5.47
CA GLY A 95 2.44 -15.35 5.02
C GLY A 95 3.17 -16.64 4.61
N ALA A 96 3.10 -17.68 5.45
CA ALA A 96 3.68 -19.00 5.15
C ALA A 96 3.09 -19.59 3.87
N GLU A 97 1.76 -19.58 3.74
CA GLU A 97 1.06 -20.08 2.54
C GLU A 97 1.44 -19.31 1.27
N ALA A 98 1.73 -18.00 1.40
CA ALA A 98 2.17 -17.16 0.29
C ALA A 98 3.66 -17.35 -0.08
N GLY A 99 4.41 -18.18 0.66
CA GLY A 99 5.82 -18.46 0.44
C GLY A 99 6.77 -17.43 1.06
N VAL A 100 6.35 -16.72 2.11
CA VAL A 100 7.24 -15.82 2.87
C VAL A 100 8.26 -16.66 3.66
N ASP A 101 9.54 -16.28 3.57
CA ASP A 101 10.60 -16.94 4.34
C ASP A 101 10.82 -16.27 5.71
N VAL A 102 10.64 -14.95 5.80
CA VAL A 102 10.81 -14.19 7.05
C VAL A 102 9.67 -13.21 7.28
N ILE A 103 9.05 -13.27 8.45
CA ILE A 103 8.13 -12.25 8.94
C ILE A 103 8.81 -11.43 10.03
N PHE A 104 9.12 -10.17 9.72
CA PHE A 104 9.72 -9.23 10.65
C PHE A 104 8.64 -8.49 11.45
N VAL A 105 8.58 -8.72 12.76
CA VAL A 105 7.60 -8.17 13.71
C VAL A 105 8.31 -7.33 14.78
N PRO A 106 8.86 -6.15 14.43
CA PRO A 106 9.56 -5.34 15.40
C PRO A 106 8.60 -4.69 16.40
N SER A 107 9.10 -4.44 17.62
CA SER A 107 8.41 -3.57 18.56
C SER A 107 8.57 -2.09 18.18
N VAL A 108 7.73 -1.22 18.78
CA VAL A 108 7.88 0.23 18.61
C VAL A 108 9.23 0.69 19.12
N GLU A 109 9.72 0.14 20.22
CA GLU A 109 11.01 0.47 20.82
C GLU A 109 12.17 0.03 19.92
N ALA A 110 12.06 -1.12 19.25
CA ALA A 110 13.06 -1.57 18.30
C ALA A 110 13.16 -0.62 17.09
N MET A 111 12.02 -0.08 16.63
CA MET A 111 12.00 0.89 15.53
C MET A 111 12.33 2.32 15.99
N TYR A 112 11.97 2.70 17.22
CA TYR A 112 12.10 4.04 17.78
C TYR A 112 12.73 3.96 19.18
N PRO A 113 14.05 3.69 19.27
CA PRO A 113 14.71 3.34 20.54
C PRO A 113 14.79 4.48 21.56
N PHE A 114 14.61 5.72 21.12
CA PHE A 114 14.57 6.89 22.00
C PHE A 114 13.13 7.30 22.38
N GLY A 115 12.14 6.47 22.03
CA GLY A 115 10.72 6.75 22.22
C GLY A 115 10.18 7.74 21.19
N LEU A 116 8.86 7.78 21.01
CA LEU A 116 8.19 8.62 20.01
C LEU A 116 8.17 10.12 20.37
N ASN A 117 8.40 10.45 21.64
CA ASN A 117 8.41 11.83 22.14
C ASN A 117 9.79 12.50 22.02
N ALA A 118 10.84 11.75 21.71
CA ALA A 118 12.16 12.31 21.45
C ALA A 118 12.24 12.89 20.02
N GLU A 119 13.20 13.79 19.80
CA GLU A 119 13.52 14.27 18.46
C GLU A 119 13.94 13.10 17.55
N GLN A 120 13.17 12.87 16.48
CA GLN A 120 13.44 11.81 15.51
C GLN A 120 14.11 12.40 14.26
N SER A 121 14.89 11.58 13.57
CA SER A 121 15.21 11.82 12.16
C SER A 121 14.00 11.49 11.31
N TRP A 122 13.71 12.35 10.33
CA TRP A 122 12.59 12.22 9.42
C TRP A 122 13.05 12.18 7.97
N VAL A 123 12.27 11.49 7.14
CA VAL A 123 12.36 11.57 5.68
C VAL A 123 11.07 12.21 5.19
N GLU A 124 11.17 13.28 4.41
CA GLU A 124 10.03 13.98 3.83
C GLU A 124 10.23 14.12 2.32
N VAL A 125 9.18 13.79 1.54
CA VAL A 125 9.17 13.96 0.08
C VAL A 125 8.34 15.20 -0.24
N GLY A 126 8.98 16.20 -0.84
CA GLY A 126 8.32 17.46 -1.21
C GLY A 126 7.30 17.29 -2.35
N GLY A 127 6.33 18.19 -2.42
CA GLY A 127 5.42 18.36 -3.56
C GLY A 127 4.29 17.32 -3.71
N LEU A 128 4.46 16.09 -3.23
CA LEU A 128 3.49 14.99 -3.45
C LEU A 128 2.59 14.71 -2.24
N GLY A 129 2.93 15.22 -1.06
CA GLY A 129 2.16 15.04 0.19
C GLY A 129 1.16 16.16 0.49
N GLY A 130 1.10 17.23 -0.33
CA GLY A 130 0.27 18.41 -0.06
C GLY A 130 -1.19 18.30 -0.52
N ASN A 131 -1.54 17.29 -1.30
CA ASN A 131 -2.86 17.08 -1.90
C ASN A 131 -3.47 15.72 -1.49
N LEU A 132 -4.65 15.38 -2.02
CA LEU A 132 -5.34 14.10 -1.82
C LEU A 132 -5.39 13.70 -0.32
N CYS A 133 -4.87 12.51 0.04
CA CYS A 133 -4.83 12.04 1.42
C CYS A 133 -3.97 12.93 2.32
N GLY A 134 -2.89 13.49 1.78
CA GLY A 134 -1.95 14.30 2.56
C GLY A 134 -2.54 15.61 3.05
N ARG A 135 -3.43 16.24 2.25
CA ARG A 135 -4.22 17.42 2.66
C ARG A 135 -5.05 17.17 3.92
N GLN A 136 -5.57 15.97 4.11
CA GLN A 136 -6.38 15.60 5.27
C GLN A 136 -5.57 14.94 6.38
N ARG A 137 -4.34 14.52 6.09
CA ARG A 137 -3.46 13.76 6.99
C ARG A 137 -2.04 14.34 6.92
N PRO A 138 -1.82 15.56 7.45
CA PRO A 138 -0.63 16.37 7.16
C PRO A 138 0.70 15.73 7.61
N THR A 139 0.67 14.84 8.61
CA THR A 139 1.86 14.13 9.10
C THR A 139 2.01 12.72 8.53
N HIS A 140 1.00 12.21 7.84
CA HIS A 140 0.91 10.79 7.47
C HIS A 140 2.06 10.35 6.59
N PHE A 141 2.30 11.05 5.48
CA PHE A 141 3.32 10.62 4.52
C PHE A 141 4.73 10.74 5.05
N ARG A 142 5.03 11.71 5.91
CA ARG A 142 6.31 11.76 6.64
C ARG A 142 6.52 10.52 7.50
N GLY A 143 5.48 10.08 8.22
CA GLY A 143 5.52 8.84 8.98
C GLY A 143 5.79 7.64 8.08
N VAL A 144 5.10 7.55 6.94
CA VAL A 144 5.27 6.49 5.94
C VAL A 144 6.68 6.47 5.37
N THR A 145 7.17 7.58 4.81
CA THR A 145 8.51 7.68 4.20
C THR A 145 9.62 7.38 5.21
N THR A 146 9.45 7.84 6.46
CA THR A 146 10.41 7.56 7.53
C THR A 146 10.46 6.07 7.88
N VAL A 147 9.30 5.41 8.09
CA VAL A 147 9.30 3.98 8.44
C VAL A 147 9.75 3.11 7.26
N VAL A 148 9.33 3.44 6.04
CA VAL A 148 9.75 2.71 4.83
C VAL A 148 11.25 2.85 4.61
N SER A 149 11.82 4.05 4.80
CA SER A 149 13.28 4.27 4.72
C SER A 149 14.04 3.44 5.77
N LYS A 150 13.54 3.37 7.00
CA LYS A 150 14.12 2.52 8.05
C LYS A 150 14.06 1.04 7.66
N LEU A 151 12.92 0.57 7.16
CA LEU A 151 12.74 -0.81 6.70
C LEU A 151 13.63 -1.13 5.49
N PHE A 152 13.80 -0.22 4.53
CA PHE A 152 14.73 -0.37 3.42
C PHE A 152 16.18 -0.49 3.91
N ASN A 153 16.58 0.28 4.91
CA ASN A 153 17.90 0.17 5.51
C ASN A 153 18.12 -1.15 6.29
N LEU A 154 17.06 -1.70 6.88
CA LEU A 154 17.11 -2.94 7.65
C LEU A 154 17.09 -4.19 6.75
N VAL A 155 16.17 -4.21 5.79
CA VAL A 155 15.90 -5.36 4.92
C VAL A 155 16.81 -5.37 3.69
N ARG A 156 17.28 -4.19 3.25
CA ARG A 156 18.11 -3.99 2.05
C ARG A 156 17.60 -4.77 0.82
N PRO A 157 16.31 -4.65 0.46
CA PRO A 157 15.75 -5.47 -0.61
C PRO A 157 16.27 -5.07 -1.98
N ASN A 158 16.32 -6.03 -2.91
CA ASN A 158 16.51 -5.71 -4.33
C ASN A 158 15.19 -5.21 -4.94
N ILE A 159 14.05 -5.75 -4.49
CA ILE A 159 12.72 -5.42 -5.00
C ILE A 159 11.76 -5.23 -3.83
N ALA A 160 11.00 -4.13 -3.82
CA ALA A 160 9.95 -3.89 -2.85
C ALA A 160 8.57 -3.78 -3.52
N TYR A 161 7.56 -4.42 -2.94
CA TYR A 161 6.23 -4.57 -3.52
C TYR A 161 5.19 -3.78 -2.73
N PHE A 162 4.37 -3.02 -3.43
CA PHE A 162 3.32 -2.17 -2.86
C PHE A 162 2.03 -2.31 -3.66
N GLY A 163 0.88 -2.18 -3.00
CA GLY A 163 -0.43 -2.18 -3.66
C GLY A 163 -0.76 -0.84 -4.29
N GLN A 164 -1.37 -0.85 -5.49
CA GLN A 164 -1.87 0.35 -6.17
C GLN A 164 -3.08 0.99 -5.48
N LYS A 165 -3.74 0.26 -4.55
CA LYS A 165 -4.82 0.81 -3.71
C LYS A 165 -4.41 2.10 -3.02
N ASP A 166 -3.18 2.16 -2.50
CA ASP A 166 -2.60 3.33 -1.87
C ASP A 166 -1.75 4.10 -2.90
N TYR A 167 -2.37 4.56 -3.99
CA TYR A 167 -1.68 5.11 -5.17
C TYR A 167 -0.72 6.26 -4.85
N GLN A 168 -1.18 7.23 -4.04
CA GLN A 168 -0.35 8.35 -3.59
C GLN A 168 0.86 7.88 -2.78
N GLN A 169 0.70 6.87 -1.92
CA GLN A 169 1.81 6.27 -1.18
C GLN A 169 2.82 5.63 -2.14
N LEU A 170 2.36 4.87 -3.13
CA LEU A 170 3.24 4.24 -4.12
C LEU A 170 4.05 5.28 -4.91
N ALA A 171 3.42 6.37 -5.36
CA ALA A 171 4.10 7.45 -6.06
C ALA A 171 5.14 8.15 -5.15
N ILE A 172 4.79 8.45 -3.89
CA ILE A 172 5.70 9.04 -2.91
C ILE A 172 6.89 8.13 -2.61
N VAL A 173 6.66 6.81 -2.43
CA VAL A 173 7.73 5.84 -2.18
C VAL A 173 8.64 5.70 -3.39
N ARG A 174 8.10 5.71 -4.61
CA ARG A 174 8.91 5.72 -5.85
C ARG A 174 9.82 6.94 -5.91
N ARG A 175 9.25 8.14 -5.70
CA ARG A 175 9.99 9.41 -5.68
C ARG A 175 11.09 9.39 -4.62
N MET A 176 10.76 8.96 -3.39
CA MET A 176 11.72 8.79 -2.30
C MET A 176 12.85 7.84 -2.66
N THR A 177 12.52 6.71 -3.29
CA THR A 177 13.50 5.68 -3.68
C THR A 177 14.49 6.24 -4.71
N GLU A 178 13.99 6.97 -5.70
CA GLU A 178 14.81 7.61 -6.73
C GLU A 178 15.66 8.76 -6.19
N GLU A 179 15.06 9.71 -5.46
CA GLU A 179 15.75 10.91 -4.97
C GLU A 179 16.80 10.61 -3.88
N LEU A 180 16.58 9.56 -3.08
CA LEU A 180 17.53 9.10 -2.06
C LEU A 180 18.48 8.01 -2.58
N CYS A 181 18.47 7.74 -3.88
CA CYS A 181 19.38 6.80 -4.55
C CYS A 181 19.33 5.38 -3.97
N TYR A 182 18.16 4.94 -3.51
CA TYR A 182 17.98 3.57 -3.05
C TYR A 182 18.13 2.60 -4.24
N PRO A 183 19.00 1.58 -4.16
CA PRO A 183 19.19 0.60 -5.23
C PRO A 183 18.07 -0.46 -5.21
N ILE A 184 16.82 -0.02 -5.17
CA ILE A 184 15.63 -0.85 -4.93
C ILE A 184 14.65 -0.65 -6.07
N LYS A 185 14.21 -1.74 -6.70
CA LYS A 185 13.12 -1.69 -7.68
C LYS A 185 11.77 -1.66 -6.96
N ILE A 186 10.97 -0.62 -7.19
CA ILE A 186 9.61 -0.52 -6.63
C ILE A 186 8.58 -1.09 -7.60
N VAL A 187 7.91 -2.17 -7.22
CA VAL A 187 6.85 -2.83 -8.01
C VAL A 187 5.48 -2.52 -7.40
N GLY A 188 4.61 -1.93 -8.22
CA GLY A 188 3.20 -1.72 -7.88
C GLY A 188 2.33 -2.83 -8.44
N LEU A 189 1.44 -3.39 -7.64
CA LEU A 189 0.48 -4.43 -8.07
C LEU A 189 -0.97 -3.92 -8.04
N PRO A 190 -1.84 -4.39 -8.95
CA PRO A 190 -3.25 -4.00 -8.99
C PRO A 190 -3.98 -4.18 -7.67
N THR A 191 -4.94 -3.30 -7.42
CA THR A 191 -5.85 -3.42 -6.27
C THR A 191 -6.64 -4.72 -6.34
N VAL A 192 -6.49 -5.56 -5.31
CA VAL A 192 -7.34 -6.74 -5.13
C VAL A 192 -8.67 -6.30 -4.51
N ARG A 193 -9.77 -6.84 -5.03
CA ARG A 193 -11.13 -6.47 -4.68
C ARG A 193 -11.90 -7.65 -4.10
N GLU A 194 -12.84 -7.36 -3.21
CA GLU A 194 -13.86 -8.30 -2.75
C GLU A 194 -14.80 -8.68 -3.91
N VAL A 195 -15.65 -9.69 -3.69
CA VAL A 195 -16.57 -10.22 -4.73
C VAL A 195 -17.49 -9.14 -5.30
N ASP A 196 -17.89 -8.17 -4.47
CA ASP A 196 -18.73 -7.04 -4.88
C ASP A 196 -17.94 -5.84 -5.42
N GLY A 197 -16.62 -5.98 -5.59
CA GLY A 197 -15.74 -4.97 -6.17
C GLY A 197 -15.12 -3.99 -5.18
N LEU A 198 -15.53 -3.98 -3.91
CA LEU A 198 -14.90 -3.12 -2.90
C LEU A 198 -13.40 -3.44 -2.80
N ALA A 199 -12.54 -2.43 -2.82
CA ALA A 199 -11.11 -2.64 -2.62
C ALA A 199 -10.85 -3.30 -1.25
N MET A 200 -10.07 -4.38 -1.23
CA MET A 200 -9.74 -5.06 0.03
C MET A 200 -8.92 -4.14 0.93
N SER A 201 -9.32 -4.09 2.20
CA SER A 201 -8.68 -3.28 3.22
C SER A 201 -8.92 -3.89 4.59
N SER A 202 -7.89 -3.93 5.45
CA SER A 202 -8.04 -4.31 6.86
C SER A 202 -9.11 -3.46 7.57
N ARG A 203 -9.32 -2.22 7.12
CA ARG A 203 -10.36 -1.31 7.65
C ARG A 203 -11.79 -1.68 7.28
N ASN A 204 -12.02 -2.57 6.31
CA ASN A 204 -13.39 -2.97 5.94
C ASN A 204 -14.09 -3.70 7.10
N ALA A 205 -13.31 -4.34 8.00
CA ALA A 205 -13.82 -4.98 9.21
C ALA A 205 -14.51 -4.01 10.19
N ASN A 206 -14.26 -2.70 10.08
CA ASN A 206 -14.82 -1.68 10.95
C ASN A 206 -16.17 -1.12 10.45
N LEU A 207 -16.65 -1.57 9.27
CA LEU A 207 -17.89 -1.06 8.69
C LEU A 207 -19.10 -1.80 9.26
N GLY A 208 -20.12 -1.05 9.70
CA GLY A 208 -21.44 -1.62 9.98
C GLY A 208 -22.10 -2.14 8.70
N ALA A 209 -23.08 -3.05 8.81
CA ALA A 209 -23.74 -3.64 7.65
C ALA A 209 -24.34 -2.60 6.66
N PRO A 210 -25.01 -1.51 7.11
CA PRO A 210 -25.47 -0.45 6.19
C PRO A 210 -24.33 0.30 5.51
N GLU A 211 -23.25 0.60 6.23
CA GLU A 211 -22.06 1.27 5.71
C GLU A 211 -21.35 0.40 4.68
N ARG A 212 -21.15 -0.89 4.98
CA ARG A 212 -20.52 -1.86 4.08
C ARG A 212 -21.31 -2.02 2.79
N PHE A 213 -22.64 -2.01 2.84
CA PHE A 213 -23.48 -2.07 1.65
C PHE A 213 -23.33 -0.81 0.78
N GLN A 214 -23.21 0.38 1.38
CA GLN A 214 -23.04 1.63 0.65
C GLN A 214 -21.59 1.86 0.18
N ALA A 215 -20.59 1.27 0.84
CA ALA A 215 -19.18 1.37 0.47
C ALA A 215 -18.90 0.90 -0.97
N LYS A 216 -19.75 0.03 -1.54
CA LYS A 216 -19.65 -0.38 -2.96
C LYS A 216 -19.80 0.79 -3.94
N GLN A 217 -20.43 1.90 -3.54
CA GLN A 217 -20.54 3.08 -4.40
C GLN A 217 -19.18 3.70 -4.72
N LEU A 218 -18.13 3.41 -3.93
CA LEU A 218 -16.78 3.80 -4.30
C LEU A 218 -16.38 3.13 -5.61
N VAL A 219 -16.46 1.80 -5.70
CA VAL A 219 -16.08 1.10 -6.93
C VAL A 219 -17.00 1.42 -8.10
N GLU A 220 -18.30 1.63 -7.85
CA GLU A 220 -19.23 2.05 -8.91
C GLU A 220 -18.90 3.43 -9.46
N SER A 221 -18.46 4.37 -8.61
CA SER A 221 -18.00 5.69 -9.09
C SER A 221 -16.75 5.58 -9.96
N LEU A 222 -15.81 4.71 -9.60
CA LEU A 222 -14.61 4.47 -10.40
C LEU A 222 -14.95 3.84 -11.75
N ARG A 223 -15.85 2.84 -11.76
CA ARG A 223 -16.34 2.16 -12.97
C ARG A 223 -17.07 3.13 -13.90
N ALA A 224 -17.98 3.93 -13.36
CA ALA A 224 -18.74 4.90 -14.14
C ALA A 224 -17.83 5.94 -14.82
N THR A 225 -16.86 6.49 -14.07
CA THR A 225 -15.90 7.44 -14.63
C THR A 225 -14.94 6.79 -15.62
N TRP A 226 -14.47 5.56 -15.35
CA TRP A 226 -13.67 4.78 -16.31
C TRP A 226 -14.44 4.55 -17.60
N ASP A 227 -15.72 4.15 -17.51
CA ASP A 227 -16.57 3.90 -18.68
C ASP A 227 -16.84 5.18 -19.48
N ALA A 228 -17.02 6.33 -18.81
CA ALA A 228 -17.14 7.63 -19.47
C ALA A 228 -15.86 7.99 -20.24
N TYR A 229 -14.70 7.82 -19.61
CA TYR A 229 -13.40 8.02 -20.26
C TYR A 229 -13.20 7.07 -21.45
N ALA A 230 -13.56 5.79 -21.30
CA ALA A 230 -13.46 4.79 -22.37
C ALA A 230 -14.37 5.13 -23.57
N ARG A 231 -15.50 5.81 -23.35
CA ARG A 231 -16.39 6.31 -24.41
C ARG A 231 -15.90 7.61 -25.08
N GLY A 232 -14.79 8.18 -24.63
CA GLY A 232 -14.17 9.36 -25.24
C GLY A 232 -14.32 10.64 -24.42
N GLU A 233 -14.93 10.60 -23.25
CA GLU A 233 -14.96 11.78 -22.37
C GLU A 233 -13.54 12.13 -21.90
N ARG A 234 -13.19 13.40 -21.97
CA ARG A 234 -11.86 13.93 -21.60
C ARG A 234 -11.96 15.16 -20.72
N GLU A 235 -13.12 15.79 -20.64
CA GLU A 235 -13.34 16.94 -19.78
C GLU A 235 -13.31 16.51 -18.31
N VAL A 236 -12.39 17.09 -17.54
CA VAL A 236 -12.19 16.77 -16.13
C VAL A 236 -13.48 17.01 -15.35
N SER A 237 -14.15 18.12 -15.60
CA SER A 237 -15.36 18.50 -14.86
C SER A 237 -16.49 17.47 -15.03
N ARG A 238 -16.68 16.94 -16.25
CA ARG A 238 -17.66 15.89 -16.56
C ARG A 238 -17.31 14.56 -15.92
N LEU A 239 -16.06 14.14 -15.97
CA LEU A 239 -15.61 12.90 -15.34
C LEU A 239 -15.80 12.93 -13.82
N LEU A 240 -15.56 14.09 -13.19
CA LEU A 240 -15.82 14.30 -11.76
C LEU A 240 -17.31 14.39 -11.44
N GLU A 241 -18.13 14.95 -12.32
CA GLU A 241 -19.60 14.95 -12.20
C GLU A 241 -20.13 13.50 -12.16
N VAL A 242 -19.69 12.64 -13.09
CA VAL A 242 -20.05 11.21 -13.10
C VAL A 242 -19.68 10.51 -11.80
N ALA A 243 -18.47 10.75 -11.28
CA ALA A 243 -18.03 10.17 -10.01
C ALA A 243 -18.91 10.63 -8.84
N ARG A 244 -19.25 11.93 -8.79
CA ARG A 244 -20.09 12.53 -7.75
C ARG A 244 -21.51 12.00 -7.79
N GLU A 245 -22.10 11.86 -8.98
CA GLU A 245 -23.44 11.32 -9.16
C GLU A 245 -23.52 9.90 -8.60
N SER A 246 -22.57 9.03 -8.96
CA SER A 246 -22.52 7.66 -8.41
C SER A 246 -22.38 7.65 -6.88
N LEU A 247 -21.50 8.48 -6.32
CA LEU A 247 -21.28 8.55 -4.87
C LEU A 247 -22.46 9.16 -4.11
N SER A 248 -23.33 9.92 -4.77
CA SER A 248 -24.54 10.48 -4.12
C SER A 248 -25.49 9.40 -3.58
N HIS A 249 -25.38 8.17 -4.08
CA HIS A 249 -26.15 7.01 -3.60
C HIS A 249 -25.58 6.38 -2.30
N ALA A 250 -24.45 6.88 -1.78
CA ALA A 250 -23.90 6.48 -0.49
C ALA A 250 -24.20 7.55 0.58
N GLU A 251 -25.46 7.66 1.00
CA GLU A 251 -25.95 8.66 1.95
C GLU A 251 -25.23 8.65 3.32
N LEU A 252 -24.70 7.50 3.74
CA LEU A 252 -23.91 7.35 4.97
C LEU A 252 -22.43 7.75 4.78
N GLY A 253 -22.01 7.96 3.54
CA GLY A 253 -20.66 8.29 3.15
C GLY A 253 -20.42 9.79 3.07
N VAL A 254 -19.47 10.29 3.84
CA VAL A 254 -18.98 11.67 3.72
C VAL A 254 -17.80 11.67 2.75
N VAL A 255 -18.04 12.17 1.54
CA VAL A 255 -16.99 12.34 0.52
C VAL A 255 -15.96 13.33 1.03
N GLN A 256 -14.72 12.87 1.08
CA GLN A 256 -13.57 13.64 1.55
C GLN A 256 -12.82 14.30 0.41
N TYR A 257 -12.65 13.58 -0.70
CA TYR A 257 -12.24 14.14 -1.99
C TYR A 257 -12.65 13.20 -3.13
N ILE A 258 -12.80 13.79 -4.30
CA ILE A 258 -12.87 13.13 -5.61
C ILE A 258 -12.01 14.00 -6.52
N GLU A 259 -10.87 13.50 -6.93
CA GLU A 259 -9.88 14.28 -7.68
C GLU A 259 -9.36 13.45 -8.85
N LEU A 260 -9.23 14.11 -10.00
CA LEU A 260 -8.47 13.59 -11.14
C LEU A 260 -7.09 14.19 -11.08
N VAL A 261 -6.09 13.33 -11.12
CA VAL A 261 -4.69 13.72 -11.05
C VAL A 261 -3.89 13.03 -12.14
N ASP A 262 -2.79 13.65 -12.53
CA ASP A 262 -1.80 12.97 -13.36
C ASP A 262 -1.16 11.81 -12.57
N GLY A 263 -1.07 10.64 -13.17
CA GLY A 263 -0.64 9.41 -12.51
C GLY A 263 0.84 9.37 -12.12
N GLU A 264 1.66 10.30 -12.59
CA GLU A 264 3.09 10.36 -12.24
C GLU A 264 3.38 11.47 -11.24
N THR A 265 2.86 12.67 -11.51
CA THR A 265 3.12 13.88 -10.73
C THR A 265 2.12 14.09 -9.60
N LEU A 266 0.98 13.38 -9.63
CA LEU A 266 -0.17 13.58 -8.74
C LEU A 266 -0.74 15.00 -8.75
N LEU A 267 -0.34 15.86 -9.68
CA LEU A 267 -0.92 17.19 -9.82
C LEU A 267 -2.36 17.08 -10.33
N ALA A 268 -3.22 18.00 -9.89
CA ALA A 268 -4.60 18.04 -10.35
C ALA A 268 -4.66 18.25 -11.86
N GLU A 269 -5.58 17.54 -12.51
CA GLU A 269 -5.97 17.79 -13.89
C GLU A 269 -6.99 18.94 -13.87
N ASP A 270 -6.86 19.92 -14.78
CA ASP A 270 -7.69 21.12 -14.78
C ASP A 270 -8.84 21.02 -15.80
N ASP A 271 -8.55 21.19 -17.10
CA ASP A 271 -9.58 21.27 -18.14
C ASP A 271 -9.85 19.92 -18.83
N GLN A 272 -8.78 19.29 -19.29
CA GLN A 272 -8.79 18.02 -20.00
C GLN A 272 -7.82 17.07 -19.33
N VAL A 273 -8.21 15.81 -19.22
CA VAL A 273 -7.33 14.78 -18.67
C VAL A 273 -6.09 14.58 -19.53
N GLY A 274 -4.94 14.47 -18.87
CA GLY A 274 -3.66 14.13 -19.49
C GLY A 274 -3.58 12.69 -20.00
N PRO A 275 -2.36 12.20 -20.32
CA PRO A 275 -2.16 10.88 -20.90
C PRO A 275 -2.31 9.72 -19.91
N LYS A 276 -2.12 9.96 -18.61
CA LYS A 276 -2.17 8.93 -17.57
C LYS A 276 -3.05 9.37 -16.37
N PRO A 277 -4.32 9.72 -16.60
CA PRO A 277 -5.15 10.29 -15.56
C PRO A 277 -5.58 9.21 -14.58
N VAL A 278 -5.56 9.56 -13.29
CA VAL A 278 -5.97 8.71 -12.18
C VAL A 278 -7.10 9.41 -11.44
N LEU A 279 -8.25 8.75 -11.35
CA LEU A 279 -9.31 9.17 -10.44
C LEU A 279 -8.99 8.60 -9.05
N ALA A 280 -8.88 9.47 -8.06
CA ALA A 280 -8.70 9.10 -6.67
C ALA A 280 -9.90 9.56 -5.83
N VAL A 281 -10.39 8.67 -4.97
CA VAL A 281 -11.56 8.92 -4.14
C VAL A 281 -11.26 8.56 -2.69
N ALA A 282 -11.70 9.41 -1.76
CA ALA A 282 -11.77 9.11 -0.34
C ALA A 282 -13.17 9.39 0.19
N VAL A 283 -13.72 8.45 0.96
CA VAL A 283 -15.03 8.56 1.61
C VAL A 283 -14.93 8.03 3.03
N ARG A 284 -15.59 8.73 3.95
CA ARG A 284 -15.69 8.29 5.35
C ARG A 284 -17.09 7.76 5.63
N PHE A 285 -17.17 6.54 6.16
CA PHE A 285 -18.40 5.94 6.69
C PHE A 285 -18.25 5.80 8.20
N GLY A 286 -19.03 6.57 8.97
CA GLY A 286 -18.85 6.64 10.42
C GLY A 286 -17.41 7.00 10.81
N ALA A 287 -16.74 6.13 11.55
CA ALA A 287 -15.33 6.28 11.91
C ALA A 287 -14.35 5.82 10.80
N THR A 288 -14.80 5.01 9.86
CA THR A 288 -13.96 4.30 8.90
C THR A 288 -13.72 5.15 7.66
N ARG A 289 -12.45 5.45 7.37
CA ARG A 289 -12.03 6.14 6.15
C ARG A 289 -11.60 5.12 5.08
N LEU A 290 -12.31 5.09 3.96
CA LEU A 290 -12.00 4.27 2.80
C LEU A 290 -11.39 5.12 1.68
N ILE A 291 -10.52 4.49 0.91
CA ILE A 291 -9.93 5.07 -0.31
C ILE A 291 -9.99 4.05 -1.43
N ASP A 292 -10.13 4.53 -2.65
CA ASP A 292 -10.01 3.74 -3.86
C ASP A 292 -9.52 4.65 -5.01
N ASN A 293 -9.00 4.05 -6.06
CA ASN A 293 -8.52 4.77 -7.24
C ASN A 293 -8.55 3.90 -8.50
N VAL A 294 -8.52 4.57 -9.66
CA VAL A 294 -8.40 3.92 -10.96
C VAL A 294 -7.59 4.78 -11.92
N ALA A 295 -6.62 4.17 -12.61
CA ALA A 295 -6.04 4.77 -13.80
C ALA A 295 -7.01 4.61 -14.98
N LEU A 296 -7.49 5.71 -15.56
CA LEU A 296 -8.54 5.66 -16.60
C LEU A 296 -8.02 5.07 -17.92
N CYS A 297 -6.72 5.09 -18.15
CA CYS A 297 -6.06 4.41 -19.26
C CYS A 297 -5.70 2.94 -18.95
N GLY A 298 -6.05 2.45 -17.76
CA GLY A 298 -5.68 1.12 -17.26
C GLY A 298 -6.84 0.13 -17.28
N GLN A 299 -6.69 -0.94 -16.49
CA GLN A 299 -7.72 -1.95 -16.31
C GLN A 299 -8.95 -1.36 -15.60
N ARG A 300 -10.13 -1.62 -16.15
CA ARG A 300 -11.41 -1.29 -15.50
C ARG A 300 -11.53 -2.01 -14.13
N PRO A 301 -11.90 -1.31 -13.05
CA PRO A 301 -12.13 -1.88 -11.71
C PRO A 301 -13.27 -2.91 -11.63
#